data_AF-A0A7W5E3P9-F1
#
_entry.id   AF-A0A7W5E3P9-F1
#
_cell.length_a   1.000
_cell.length_b   1.000
_cell.length_c   1.000
_cell.angle_alpha   90.00
_cell.angle_beta   90.00
_cell.angle_gamma   90.00
#
_symmetry.space_group_name_H-M   'P 1'
#
loop_
_entity.id
_entity.type
_entity.pdbx_description
1 polymer ?
#
loop_
_entity_poly.entity_id
_entity_poly.type
_entity_poly.pdbx_seq_one_letter_code
_entity_poly.pdbx_strand_id
1 'polypeptide(L)'
;MRFYSHWIERAFSLTHTPGIARSWQRVEPNGSLIVLTDAGGFDLPSREGPFLATHLSAHDELLSGPELLPTRLSLAVWLRSRSTCPIPTDPRM
;
A
#
# COMPACT_ATOMS: atom_id res chain seq x y z
N MET A 1 -5.03 13.42 -14.72
CA MET A 1 -5.85 12.84 -13.63
C MET A 1 -5.97 11.30 -13.58
N ARG A 2 -6.07 10.52 -14.68
CA ARG A 2 -6.20 9.03 -14.60
C ARG A 2 -5.05 8.31 -13.87
N PHE A 3 -3.83 8.87 -13.90
CA PHE A 3 -2.66 8.28 -13.23
C PHE A 3 -2.81 8.30 -11.70
N TYR A 4 -3.41 9.36 -11.15
CA TYR A 4 -3.69 9.50 -9.71
C TYR A 4 -4.72 8.48 -9.21
N SER A 5 -5.61 8.03 -10.09
CA SER A 5 -6.72 7.15 -9.72
C SER A 5 -6.38 5.65 -9.77
N HIS A 6 -5.21 5.30 -10.32
CA HIS A 6 -4.83 3.91 -10.64
C HIS A 6 -3.37 3.56 -10.28
N TRP A 7 -2.62 4.45 -9.63
CA TRP A 7 -1.19 4.22 -9.39
C TRP A 7 -0.94 3.08 -8.40
N ILE A 8 -1.84 2.84 -7.44
CA ILE A 8 -1.74 1.72 -6.48
C ILE A 8 -1.83 0.41 -7.23
N GLU A 9 -2.84 0.25 -8.08
CA GLU A 9 -3.08 -0.95 -8.89
C GLU A 9 -1.96 -1.21 -9.91
N ARG A 10 -1.12 -0.21 -10.20
CA ARG A 10 0.08 -0.34 -11.04
C ARG A 10 1.35 -0.63 -10.23
N ALA A 11 1.43 -0.12 -9.00
CA ALA A 11 2.62 -0.21 -8.17
C ALA A 11 2.62 -1.43 -7.24
N PHE A 12 1.44 -2.01 -6.97
CA PHE A 12 1.23 -3.14 -6.09
C PHE A 12 0.65 -4.33 -6.85
N SER A 13 1.06 -5.52 -6.45
CA SER A 13 0.52 -6.79 -6.90
C SER A 13 -0.59 -7.24 -5.95
N LEU A 14 -1.66 -7.82 -6.51
CA LEU A 14 -2.67 -8.50 -5.71
C LEU A 14 -2.13 -9.85 -5.24
N THR A 15 -2.04 -10.04 -3.92
CA THR A 15 -1.82 -11.35 -3.29
C THR A 15 -3.14 -11.82 -2.72
N HIS A 16 -3.57 -13.01 -3.14
CA HIS A 16 -4.82 -13.63 -2.70
C HIS A 16 -4.54 -15.03 -2.17
N THR A 17 -4.87 -15.25 -0.91
CA THR A 17 -4.90 -16.56 -0.27
C THR A 17 -6.37 -16.97 -0.13
N PRO A 18 -6.87 -17.91 -0.95
CA PRO A 18 -8.28 -18.28 -0.98
C PRO A 18 -8.81 -18.66 0.41
N GLY A 19 -9.89 -18.01 0.82
CA GLY A 19 -10.54 -18.25 2.13
C GLY A 19 -9.79 -17.70 3.35
N ILE A 20 -8.66 -17.01 3.15
CA ILE A 20 -7.84 -16.44 4.24
C ILE A 20 -7.76 -14.92 4.14
N ALA A 21 -7.14 -14.39 3.08
CA ALA A 21 -6.93 -12.96 2.97
C ALA A 21 -6.65 -12.48 1.53
N ARG A 22 -6.92 -11.20 1.28
CA ARG A 22 -6.46 -10.46 0.10
C ARG A 22 -5.68 -9.24 0.55
N SER A 23 -4.58 -8.96 -0.13
CA SER A 23 -3.78 -7.76 0.13
C SER A 23 -3.14 -7.24 -1.15
N TRP A 24 -2.89 -5.93 -1.19
CA TRP A 24 -1.97 -5.36 -2.16
C TRP A 24 -0.57 -5.36 -1.58
N GLN A 25 0.37 -5.93 -2.33
CA GLN A 25 1.74 -6.13 -1.88
C GLN A 25 2.71 -5.50 -2.86
N ARG A 26 3.77 -4.90 -2.33
CA ARG A 26 4.88 -4.36 -3.11
C ARG A 26 6.19 -4.75 -2.46
N VAL A 27 7.04 -5.42 -3.22
CA VAL A 27 8.43 -5.70 -2.83
C VAL A 27 9.31 -4.55 -3.33
N GLU A 28 10.08 -3.96 -2.42
CA GLU A 28 11.03 -2.89 -2.71
C GLU A 28 12.40 -3.47 -3.13
N PRO A 29 13.27 -2.68 -3.81
CA PRO A 29 14.58 -3.18 -4.27
C PRO A 29 15.50 -3.72 -3.18
N ASN A 30 15.32 -3.26 -1.93
CA ASN A 30 16.06 -3.75 -0.76
C ASN A 30 15.46 -5.04 -0.16
N GLY A 31 14.43 -5.62 -0.78
CA GLY A 31 13.72 -6.81 -0.30
C GLY A 31 12.64 -6.53 0.75
N SER A 32 12.49 -5.29 1.23
CA SER A 32 11.41 -4.95 2.15
C SER A 32 10.04 -5.03 1.46
N LEU A 33 9.00 -5.35 2.23
CA LEU A 33 7.66 -5.61 1.74
C LEU A 33 6.68 -4.59 2.31
N ILE A 34 5.89 -3.97 1.44
CA ILE A 34 4.77 -3.12 1.84
C ILE A 34 3.48 -3.88 1.57
N VAL A 35 2.65 -4.01 2.60
CA VAL A 35 1.35 -4.69 2.55
C VAL A 35 0.25 -3.67 2.84
N LEU A 36 -0.77 -3.65 1.98
CA LEU A 36 -1.97 -2.84 2.13
C LEU A 36 -3.20 -3.74 2.18
N THR A 37 -4.02 -3.53 3.20
CA THR A 37 -5.33 -4.17 3.37
C THR A 37 -6.40 -3.14 3.69
N ASP A 38 -7.63 -3.59 3.80
CA ASP A 38 -8.72 -2.88 4.44
C ASP A 38 -8.44 -2.67 5.94
N ALA A 39 -9.30 -1.89 6.60
CA ALA A 39 -9.19 -1.64 8.03
C ALA A 39 -9.27 -2.92 8.88
N GLY A 40 -9.92 -3.98 8.37
CA GLY A 40 -10.00 -5.28 9.03
C GLY A 40 -8.70 -6.08 8.99
N GLY A 41 -7.81 -5.83 8.02
CA GLY A 41 -6.55 -6.56 7.89
C GLY A 41 -6.62 -7.83 7.04
N PHE A 42 -7.78 -8.12 6.43
CA PHE A 42 -8.04 -9.41 5.78
C PHE A 42 -8.41 -9.25 4.30
N ASP A 43 -8.78 -8.04 3.87
CA ASP A 43 -9.27 -7.82 2.52
C ASP A 43 -8.59 -6.63 1.84
N LEU A 44 -8.91 -6.39 0.57
CA LEU A 44 -8.46 -5.20 -0.15
C LEU A 44 -9.19 -3.95 0.38
N PRO A 45 -8.46 -2.83 0.54
CA PRO A 45 -9.09 -1.58 0.87
C PRO A 45 -9.99 -1.12 -0.28
N SER A 46 -11.01 -0.33 0.07
CA SER A 46 -11.76 0.40 -0.96
C SER A 46 -10.84 1.30 -1.76
N ARG A 47 -11.25 1.67 -2.98
CA ARG A 47 -10.40 2.42 -3.93
C ARG A 47 -9.79 3.69 -3.33
N GLU A 48 -10.53 4.39 -2.48
CA GLU A 48 -10.11 5.64 -1.84
C GLU A 48 -9.65 5.47 -0.38
N GLY A 49 -9.61 4.24 0.13
CA GLY A 49 -9.30 3.90 1.50
C GLY A 49 -10.55 3.59 2.35
N PRO A 50 -10.39 3.40 3.67
CA PRO A 50 -9.12 3.49 4.40
C PRO A 50 -8.17 2.33 4.06
N PHE A 51 -6.86 2.58 4.18
CA PHE A 51 -5.79 1.62 3.94
C PHE A 51 -5.14 1.27 5.27
N LEU A 52 -5.07 -0.01 5.63
CA LEU A 52 -4.18 -0.47 6.69
C LEU A 52 -2.84 -0.84 6.06
N ALA A 53 -1.79 -0.10 6.41
CA ALA A 53 -0.47 -0.24 5.79
C ALA A 53 0.55 -0.82 6.77
N THR A 54 1.31 -1.80 6.30
CA THR A 54 2.37 -2.47 7.04
C THR A 54 3.64 -2.51 6.19
N HIS A 55 4.79 -2.18 6.78
CA HIS A 55 6.10 -2.27 6.16
C HIS A 55 6.94 -3.31 6.91
N LEU A 56 7.37 -4.34 6.20
CA LEU A 56 8.17 -5.45 6.71
C LEU A 56 9.55 -5.42 6.08
N SER A 57 10.56 -5.87 6.82
CA SER A 57 11.91 -6.11 6.29
C SER A 57 11.92 -7.34 5.38
N ALA A 58 13.05 -7.61 4.74
CA ALA A 58 13.25 -8.84 3.96
C ALA A 58 13.23 -10.12 4.83
N HIS A 59 13.25 -9.97 6.16
CA HIS A 59 13.22 -11.05 7.14
C HIS A 59 11.89 -11.07 7.92
N ASP A 60 10.83 -10.49 7.36
CA ASP A 60 9.49 -10.39 7.96
C ASP A 60 9.45 -9.63 9.30
N GLU A 61 10.47 -8.81 9.59
CA GLU A 61 10.46 -7.96 10.77
C GLU A 61 9.66 -6.68 10.52
N LEU A 62 8.83 -6.28 11.47
CA LEU A 62 8.04 -5.07 11.36
C LEU A 62 8.91 -3.81 11.40
N LEU A 63 8.98 -3.09 10.27
CA LEU A 63 9.68 -1.80 10.16
C LEU A 63 8.76 -0.62 10.49
N SER A 64 7.47 -0.69 10.10
CA SER A 64 6.48 0.36 10.31
C SER A 64 5.06 -0.19 10.20
N GLY A 65 4.12 0.37 10.98
CA GLY A 65 2.72 -0.04 10.99
C GLY A 65 2.40 -1.14 12.02
N PRO A 66 1.21 -1.76 12.00
CA PRO A 66 0.09 -1.46 11.10
C PRO A 66 -0.42 -0.03 11.33
N GLU A 67 -0.60 0.74 10.27
CA GLU A 67 -1.06 2.13 10.36
C GLU A 67 -2.33 2.32 9.51
N LEU A 68 -3.38 2.86 10.12
CA LEU A 68 -4.65 3.13 9.43
C LEU A 68 -4.59 4.50 8.75
N LEU A 69 -4.51 4.48 7.42
CA LEU A 69 -4.39 5.65 6.56
C LEU A 69 -5.76 5.94 5.94
N PRO A 70 -6.48 6.99 6.37
CA PRO A 70 -7.89 7.20 6.02
C PRO A 70 -8.13 7.56 4.56
N THR A 71 -7.10 8.01 3.84
CA THR A 71 -7.21 8.52 2.47
C THR A 71 -6.04 8.10 1.59
N ARG A 72 -6.21 8.18 0.26
CA ARG A 72 -5.11 8.02 -0.70
C ARG A 72 -3.98 9.03 -0.48
N LEU A 73 -4.29 10.25 -0.06
CA LEU A 73 -3.27 11.26 0.23
C LEU A 73 -2.41 10.83 1.43
N SER A 74 -3.02 10.34 2.51
CA SER A 74 -2.26 9.82 3.65
C SER A 74 -1.39 8.62 3.25
N LEU A 75 -1.88 7.73 2.38
CA LEU A 75 -1.07 6.64 1.83
C LEU A 75 0.12 7.15 1.01
N ALA A 76 -0.10 8.11 0.12
CA ALA A 76 0.95 8.74 -0.66
C ALA A 76 2.03 9.40 0.23
N VAL A 77 1.62 10.10 1.28
CA VAL A 77 2.56 10.68 2.25
C VAL A 77 3.35 9.58 2.98
N TRP A 78 2.67 8.53 3.42
CA TRP A 78 3.29 7.42 4.14
C TRP A 78 4.32 6.66 3.30
N LEU A 79 4.01 6.42 2.02
CA LEU A 79 4.91 5.73 1.10
C LEU A 79 6.13 6.55 0.69
N ARG A 80 6.06 7.89 0.74
CA ARG A 80 7.11 8.78 0.22
C ARG A 80 8.50 8.54 0.85
N SER A 81 8.55 8.12 2.11
CA SER A 81 9.80 7.80 2.81
C SER A 81 10.12 6.30 2.86
N ARG A 82 9.24 5.44 2.33
CA ARG A 82 9.28 3.97 2.54
C ARG A 82 9.31 3.18 1.24
N SER A 83 8.89 3.78 0.13
CA SER A 83 8.71 3.11 -1.15
C SER A 83 9.41 3.86 -2.27
N THR A 84 9.96 3.10 -3.20
CA THR A 84 10.45 3.58 -4.50
C THR A 84 9.33 3.77 -5.52
N CYS A 85 8.08 3.50 -5.14
CA CYS A 85 6.92 3.70 -5.99
C CYS A 85 6.87 5.14 -6.54
N PRO A 86 6.58 5.32 -7.84
CA PRO A 86 6.32 6.64 -8.39
C PRO A 86 4.96 7.14 -7.88
N ILE A 87 5.00 7.92 -6.80
CA ILE A 87 3.82 8.55 -6.21
C ILE A 87 3.49 9.77 -7.06
N PRO A 88 2.27 9.87 -7.62
CA PRO A 88 1.91 11.03 -8.41
C PRO A 88 1.93 12.27 -7.50
N THR A 89 2.75 13.25 -7.88
CA THR A 89 2.83 14.54 -7.24
C THR A 89 1.81 15.46 -7.90
N ASP A 90 0.85 15.94 -7.11
CA ASP A 90 -0.24 16.86 -7.48
C ASP A 90 -1.41 16.27 -8.31
N PRO A 91 -2.64 16.20 -7.76
CA PRO A 91 -3.86 15.90 -8.52
C PRO A 91 -4.46 17.11 -9.27
N ARG A 92 -3.92 18.34 -9.10
CA ARG A 92 -4.42 19.61 -9.68
C ARG A 92 -3.60 20.14 -10.88
N MET A 93 -2.48 19.48 -11.23
CA MET A 93 -1.78 19.70 -12.51
C MET A 93 -2.22 18.64 -13.53
#